data_AF-W7KUZ8-F1
#
_entry.id   AF-W7KUZ8-F1
#
_cell.length_a   1.000
_cell.length_b   1.000
_cell.length_c   1.000
_cell.angle_alpha   90.00
_cell.angle_beta   90.00
_cell.angle_gamma   90.00
#
_symmetry.space_group_name_H-M   'P 1'
#
loop_
_entity.id
_entity.type
_entity.pdbx_description
1 polymer ?
#
loop_
_entity_poly.entity_id
_entity_poly.type
_entity_poly.pdbx_seq_one_letter_code
_entity_poly.pdbx_strand_id
1 'polypeptide(L)'
;MKPIAIIGEGGHSKVIRDLIKLAGEYEIICILDDKYDEPVHMNGVTFAPVSYASQLIAEENPYFFIAIGDNAARKKIDEELLKAGAHFAALIHPSAVISPSAKVGAGTVVLANSVVNADAVIGRHAIINSSSVIEHDNRIGDYAHISPGAILAGNVQVGNGTHIGAGAAVIPGVKIGKWSIIGGGSVIIRDLPSNVTAVGAPAKIIKNQKQNEVKRMAEPSKIFLSPPHMSGEEQKYINEAFETNWIAPLGPNVDAFEKELAEYAGVRDAAAVSSGTAAIHLALRLLDVKQGDVVFCSALTFVASANPILYQGAEPVFIDSEPDSWNMSPDALGRAMIRAVNAGKRPKAVIIVNLYGQSAKMNELLAICNQYNVPVIEDAAESLGAEYQGKKSGTLGKFGVFSFNGNKIITTSGGGMLVSNDEEALQKARFLATQARDPAAHYQHSLAGNNYRMSNILAGVGRAQLKVLDERVRARQEVFKRYKEALGNIEGITFMPELPNTMHNRWLTTLTINTKILGLTPIDIINFLADKNIEARPVWKPLHLQPLFKGAEYFPHTSTRSVSGELFHSGICLPSGSNLSEEQQARVIEGVISVSQSQLKFTSRKG
;
A
#
# COMPACT_ATOMS: atom_id res chain seq x y z
N MET A 1 -35.48 -32.62 23.56
CA MET A 1 -35.24 -31.66 22.45
C MET A 1 -34.09 -32.18 21.61
N LYS A 2 -33.95 -31.78 20.35
CA LYS A 2 -32.79 -32.18 19.54
C LYS A 2 -31.59 -31.30 19.91
N PRO A 3 -30.37 -31.85 20.09
CA PRO A 3 -29.20 -31.04 20.41
C PRO A 3 -28.86 -30.11 19.22
N ILE A 4 -28.56 -28.85 19.52
CA ILE A 4 -28.14 -27.86 18.53
C ILE A 4 -26.90 -27.09 18.98
N ALA A 5 -25.96 -26.93 18.06
CA ALA A 5 -24.79 -26.06 18.19
C ALA A 5 -24.99 -24.78 17.36
N ILE A 6 -24.69 -23.62 17.96
CA ILE A 6 -24.84 -22.32 17.33
C ILE A 6 -23.46 -21.77 16.99
N ILE A 7 -23.27 -21.27 15.77
CA ILE A 7 -22.02 -20.64 15.35
C ILE A 7 -22.19 -19.12 15.31
N GLY A 8 -21.30 -18.43 16.03
CA GLY A 8 -21.29 -17.00 16.28
C GLY A 8 -21.96 -16.62 17.60
N GLU A 9 -21.41 -15.60 18.26
CA GLU A 9 -21.95 -15.02 19.49
C GLU A 9 -22.24 -13.51 19.38
N GLY A 10 -22.55 -13.07 18.16
CA GLY A 10 -22.95 -11.68 17.89
C GLY A 10 -24.41 -11.37 18.26
N GLY A 11 -24.86 -10.17 17.87
CA GLY A 11 -26.24 -9.73 18.11
C GLY A 11 -27.30 -10.64 17.48
N HIS A 12 -27.05 -11.18 16.29
CA HIS A 12 -27.97 -12.12 15.63
C HIS A 12 -28.08 -13.44 16.42
N SER A 13 -26.97 -13.95 16.97
CA SER A 13 -26.95 -15.13 17.84
C SER A 13 -27.88 -14.98 19.05
N LYS A 14 -27.94 -13.80 19.67
CA LYS A 14 -28.89 -13.54 20.77
C LYS A 14 -30.34 -13.82 20.34
N VAL A 15 -30.75 -13.31 19.18
CA VAL A 15 -32.11 -13.50 18.63
C VAL A 15 -32.38 -14.97 18.31
N ILE A 16 -31.40 -15.68 17.72
CA ILE A 16 -31.54 -17.11 17.39
C ILE A 16 -31.71 -17.96 18.65
N ARG A 17 -30.96 -17.68 19.71
CA ARG A 17 -31.08 -18.40 20.99
C ARG A 17 -32.45 -18.21 21.63
N ASP A 18 -33.00 -16.99 21.56
CA ASP A 18 -34.34 -16.72 22.07
C ASP A 18 -35.41 -17.45 21.25
N LEU A 19 -35.27 -17.49 19.92
CA LEU A 19 -36.15 -18.26 19.05
C LEU A 19 -36.11 -19.76 19.38
N ILE A 20 -34.92 -20.35 19.52
CA ILE A 20 -34.77 -21.78 19.83
C ILE A 20 -35.50 -22.12 21.15
N LYS A 21 -35.34 -21.28 22.18
CA LYS A 21 -36.04 -21.45 23.45
C LYS A 21 -37.56 -21.35 23.30
N LEU A 22 -38.06 -20.41 22.50
CA LEU A 22 -39.48 -20.21 22.28
C LEU A 22 -40.13 -21.33 21.45
N ALA A 23 -39.43 -21.84 20.44
CA ALA A 23 -39.92 -22.93 19.60
C ALA A 23 -39.96 -24.27 20.35
N GLY A 24 -39.04 -24.48 21.31
CA GLY A 24 -39.02 -25.67 22.16
C GLY A 24 -38.65 -26.98 21.45
N GLU A 25 -38.17 -26.92 20.20
CA GLU A 25 -37.79 -28.09 19.40
C GLU A 25 -36.34 -28.53 19.66
N TYR A 26 -35.46 -27.58 19.95
CA TYR A 26 -34.01 -27.77 20.06
C TYR A 26 -33.48 -27.32 21.42
N GLU A 27 -32.41 -27.98 21.86
CA GLU A 27 -31.68 -27.67 23.09
C GLU A 27 -30.27 -27.25 22.73
N ILE A 28 -29.88 -26.04 23.16
CA ILE A 28 -28.57 -25.47 22.83
C ILE A 28 -27.54 -26.14 23.71
N ILE A 29 -26.70 -26.97 23.11
CA ILE A 29 -25.62 -27.68 23.82
C ILE A 29 -24.27 -26.96 23.67
N CYS A 30 -24.11 -26.18 22.60
CA CYS A 30 -22.85 -25.52 22.29
C CYS A 30 -23.02 -24.19 21.55
N ILE A 31 -22.13 -23.23 21.83
CA ILE A 31 -21.96 -21.97 21.13
C ILE A 31 -20.49 -21.87 20.68
N LEU A 32 -20.28 -21.72 19.38
CA LEU A 32 -18.98 -21.74 18.74
C LEU A 32 -18.61 -20.36 18.21
N ASP A 33 -17.50 -19.78 18.67
CA ASP A 33 -17.02 -18.46 18.22
C ASP A 33 -15.49 -18.37 18.43
N ASP A 34 -14.76 -17.86 17.44
CA ASP A 34 -13.29 -17.81 17.46
C ASP A 34 -12.70 -16.82 18.47
N LYS A 35 -13.54 -16.15 19.27
CA LYS A 35 -13.09 -15.43 20.47
C LYS A 35 -12.67 -16.34 21.62
N TYR A 36 -12.99 -17.64 21.55
CA TYR A 36 -12.58 -18.65 22.52
C TYR A 36 -11.38 -19.40 21.98
N ASP A 37 -10.31 -19.50 22.76
CA ASP A 37 -9.15 -20.31 22.39
C ASP A 37 -9.35 -21.81 22.73
N GLU A 38 -10.11 -22.09 23.80
CA GLU A 38 -10.34 -23.43 24.35
C GLU A 38 -11.81 -23.60 24.79
N PRO A 39 -12.36 -24.84 24.83
CA PRO A 39 -13.72 -25.09 25.30
C PRO A 39 -13.95 -24.74 26.78
N VAL A 40 -14.98 -23.94 27.06
CA VAL A 40 -15.41 -23.52 28.40
C VAL A 40 -16.85 -23.96 28.64
N HIS A 41 -17.13 -24.60 29.76
CA HIS A 41 -18.47 -25.10 30.11
C HIS A 41 -19.16 -24.17 31.10
N MET A 42 -20.32 -23.64 30.73
CA MET A 42 -21.09 -22.73 31.60
C MET A 42 -22.59 -23.02 31.49
N ASN A 43 -23.23 -23.23 32.65
CA ASN A 43 -24.69 -23.45 32.74
C ASN A 43 -25.23 -24.54 31.77
N GLY A 44 -24.47 -25.63 31.58
CA GLY A 44 -24.85 -26.73 30.69
C GLY A 44 -24.63 -26.48 29.20
N VAL A 45 -23.97 -25.38 28.82
CA VAL A 45 -23.61 -25.05 27.43
C VAL A 45 -22.10 -24.95 27.30
N THR A 46 -21.55 -25.58 26.26
CA THR A 46 -20.13 -25.49 25.92
C THR A 46 -19.87 -24.29 25.00
N PHE A 47 -18.89 -23.46 25.33
CA PHE A 47 -18.43 -22.33 24.53
C PHE A 47 -17.04 -22.64 23.99
N ALA A 48 -16.83 -22.63 22.68
CA ALA A 48 -15.57 -23.12 22.09
C ALA A 48 -15.23 -22.39 20.77
N PRO A 49 -13.99 -22.48 20.26
CA PRO A 49 -13.65 -22.00 18.91
C PRO A 49 -14.46 -22.72 17.82
N VAL A 50 -14.62 -22.12 16.63
CA VAL A 50 -15.38 -22.73 15.52
C VAL A 50 -14.74 -24.04 15.06
N SER A 51 -13.42 -24.20 15.21
CA SER A 51 -12.69 -25.44 14.93
C SER A 51 -13.21 -26.64 15.73
N TYR A 52 -13.79 -26.42 16.91
CA TYR A 52 -14.38 -27.47 17.76
C TYR A 52 -15.61 -28.14 17.12
N ALA A 53 -16.20 -27.54 16.07
CA ALA A 53 -17.32 -28.13 15.34
C ALA A 53 -17.01 -29.54 14.81
N SER A 54 -15.78 -29.79 14.36
CA SER A 54 -15.39 -31.10 13.81
C SER A 54 -15.45 -32.20 14.88
N GLN A 55 -15.07 -31.87 16.11
CA GLN A 55 -15.14 -32.79 17.24
C GLN A 55 -16.60 -33.05 17.63
N LEU A 56 -17.43 -32.01 17.72
CA LEU A 56 -18.86 -32.13 18.00
C LEU A 56 -19.60 -33.02 16.99
N ILE A 57 -19.27 -32.90 15.70
CA ILE A 57 -19.86 -33.74 14.65
C ILE A 57 -19.51 -35.22 14.89
N ALA A 58 -18.27 -35.51 15.29
CA ALA A 58 -17.81 -36.88 15.52
C ALA A 58 -18.39 -37.51 16.81
N GLU A 59 -18.55 -36.72 17.86
CA GLU A 59 -18.93 -37.22 19.19
C GLU A 59 -20.45 -37.24 19.42
N GLU A 60 -21.14 -36.16 19.05
CA GLU A 60 -22.56 -35.95 19.40
C GLU A 60 -23.47 -35.82 18.17
N ASN A 61 -22.89 -35.54 17.00
CA ASN A 61 -23.59 -35.30 15.73
C ASN A 61 -24.84 -34.39 15.88
N PRO A 62 -24.71 -33.18 16.46
CA PRO A 62 -25.85 -32.30 16.69
C PRO A 62 -26.32 -31.61 15.41
N TYR A 63 -27.47 -30.95 15.48
CA TYR A 63 -27.82 -29.95 14.47
C TYR A 63 -26.93 -28.72 14.64
N PHE A 64 -26.66 -28.03 13.54
CA PHE A 64 -25.95 -26.76 13.53
C PHE A 64 -26.87 -25.62 13.07
N PHE A 65 -26.59 -24.42 13.57
CA PHE A 65 -27.16 -23.19 13.04
C PHE A 65 -26.11 -22.08 13.01
N ILE A 66 -25.89 -21.48 11.83
CA ILE A 66 -24.91 -20.40 11.65
C ILE A 66 -25.58 -19.06 11.92
N ALA A 67 -25.43 -18.54 13.14
CA ALA A 67 -26.05 -17.30 13.60
C ALA A 67 -25.21 -16.04 13.30
N ILE A 68 -24.71 -15.94 12.06
CA ILE A 68 -23.91 -14.82 11.56
C ILE A 68 -24.74 -14.01 10.57
N GLY A 69 -24.81 -12.68 10.73
CA GLY A 69 -25.62 -11.81 9.86
C GLY A 69 -25.04 -11.57 8.47
N ASP A 70 -23.72 -11.73 8.32
CA ASP A 70 -23.02 -11.57 7.04
C ASP A 70 -23.22 -12.78 6.12
N ASN A 71 -23.68 -12.53 4.89
CA ASN A 71 -24.07 -13.58 3.95
C ASN A 71 -22.86 -14.39 3.43
N ALA A 72 -21.70 -13.75 3.23
CA ALA A 72 -20.52 -14.39 2.69
C ALA A 72 -19.82 -15.25 3.75
N ALA A 73 -19.74 -14.76 4.98
CA ALA A 73 -19.25 -15.51 6.13
C ALA A 73 -20.13 -16.74 6.40
N ARG A 74 -21.47 -16.61 6.36
CA ARG A 74 -22.38 -17.77 6.47
C ARG A 74 -22.09 -18.83 5.43
N LYS A 75 -21.91 -18.42 4.17
CA LYS A 75 -21.59 -19.34 3.08
C LYS A 75 -20.28 -20.08 3.33
N LYS A 76 -19.21 -19.35 3.68
CA LYS A 76 -17.88 -19.95 3.93
C LYS A 76 -17.95 -21.02 5.03
N ILE A 77 -18.60 -20.70 6.14
CA ILE A 77 -18.74 -21.60 7.29
C ILE A 77 -19.62 -22.80 6.95
N ASP A 78 -20.72 -22.61 6.22
CA ASP A 78 -21.53 -23.73 5.71
C ASP A 78 -20.70 -24.69 4.84
N GLU A 79 -19.94 -24.15 3.87
CA GLU A 79 -19.09 -24.97 2.99
C GLU A 79 -18.03 -25.77 3.76
N GLU A 80 -17.50 -25.24 4.87
CA GLU A 80 -16.53 -25.92 5.72
C GLU A 80 -17.19 -27.02 6.56
N LEU A 81 -18.31 -26.73 7.20
CA LEU A 81 -19.02 -27.68 8.06
C LEU A 81 -19.72 -28.79 7.27
N LEU A 82 -20.24 -28.48 6.09
CA LEU A 82 -20.88 -29.46 5.22
C LEU A 82 -19.86 -30.52 4.79
N LYS A 83 -18.61 -30.13 4.53
CA LYS A 83 -17.51 -31.08 4.26
C LYS A 83 -17.20 -31.96 5.47
N ALA A 84 -17.37 -31.44 6.68
CA ALA A 84 -17.23 -32.19 7.91
C ALA A 84 -18.45 -33.07 8.25
N GLY A 85 -19.53 -33.02 7.46
CA GLY A 85 -20.72 -33.84 7.63
C GLY A 85 -21.84 -33.21 8.47
N ALA A 86 -21.80 -31.90 8.71
CA ALA A 86 -22.79 -31.21 9.55
C ALA A 86 -24.23 -31.27 8.99
N HIS A 87 -25.20 -31.39 9.89
CA HIS A 87 -26.63 -31.27 9.61
C HIS A 87 -27.17 -29.93 10.11
N PHE A 88 -27.94 -29.21 9.31
CA PHE A 88 -28.43 -27.88 9.68
C PHE A 88 -29.92 -27.84 9.99
N ALA A 89 -30.28 -27.16 11.08
CA ALA A 89 -31.68 -26.93 11.44
C ALA A 89 -32.27 -25.76 10.64
N ALA A 90 -33.53 -25.87 10.22
CA ALA A 90 -34.33 -24.71 9.83
C ALA A 90 -35.09 -24.23 11.08
N LEU A 91 -35.01 -22.93 11.38
CA LEU A 91 -35.57 -22.36 12.60
C LEU A 91 -36.74 -21.44 12.26
N ILE A 92 -37.93 -21.74 12.76
CA ILE A 92 -39.16 -20.99 12.46
C ILE A 92 -39.73 -20.45 13.75
N HIS A 93 -39.95 -19.14 13.81
CA HIS A 93 -40.58 -18.50 14.96
C HIS A 93 -42.07 -18.89 15.03
N PRO A 94 -42.64 -19.21 16.22
CA PRO A 94 -44.03 -19.63 16.35
C PRO A 94 -45.08 -18.64 15.82
N SER A 95 -44.74 -17.35 15.76
CA SER A 95 -45.61 -16.31 15.20
C SER A 95 -45.45 -16.06 13.70
N ALA A 96 -44.53 -16.75 13.02
CA ALA A 96 -44.40 -16.66 11.58
C ALA A 96 -45.53 -17.46 10.90
N VAL A 97 -46.05 -16.94 9.80
CA VAL A 97 -47.08 -17.61 9.00
C VAL A 97 -46.43 -18.22 7.77
N ILE A 98 -46.43 -19.55 7.67
CA ILE A 98 -45.84 -20.27 6.55
C ILE A 98 -46.93 -21.12 5.90
N SER A 99 -47.13 -20.93 4.59
CA SER A 99 -48.06 -21.75 3.82
C SER A 99 -47.63 -23.22 3.81
N PRO A 100 -48.56 -24.18 3.90
CA PRO A 100 -48.23 -25.61 3.80
C PRO A 100 -47.55 -26.00 2.48
N SER A 101 -47.76 -25.25 1.39
CA SER A 101 -47.08 -25.48 0.11
C SER A 101 -45.70 -24.83 0.00
N ALA A 102 -45.31 -23.97 0.95
CA ALA A 102 -44.01 -23.32 0.93
C ALA A 102 -42.88 -24.28 1.36
N LYS A 103 -41.66 -24.03 0.87
CA LYS A 103 -40.47 -24.83 1.18
C LYS A 103 -39.40 -23.96 1.82
N VAL A 104 -38.86 -24.41 2.95
CA VAL A 104 -37.77 -23.74 3.67
C VAL A 104 -36.53 -24.63 3.69
N GLY A 105 -35.41 -24.13 3.18
CA GLY A 105 -34.14 -24.86 3.15
C GLY A 105 -33.49 -25.02 4.52
N ALA A 106 -32.59 -25.99 4.64
CA ALA A 106 -31.81 -26.22 5.87
C ALA A 106 -30.94 -25.00 6.23
N GLY A 107 -30.73 -24.76 7.52
CA GLY A 107 -29.93 -23.64 8.03
C GLY A 107 -30.63 -22.28 7.93
N THR A 108 -31.84 -22.22 7.39
CA THR A 108 -32.61 -20.97 7.23
C THR A 108 -33.36 -20.62 8.50
N VAL A 109 -33.48 -19.32 8.79
CA VAL A 109 -34.34 -18.81 9.85
C VAL A 109 -35.49 -17.97 9.31
N VAL A 110 -36.67 -18.16 9.90
CA VAL A 110 -37.88 -17.37 9.69
C VAL A 110 -38.28 -16.72 11.01
N LEU A 111 -38.07 -15.41 11.13
CA LEU A 111 -38.26 -14.64 12.36
C LEU A 111 -39.70 -14.16 12.56
N ALA A 112 -39.97 -13.60 13.74
CA ALA A 112 -41.30 -13.26 14.22
C ALA A 112 -42.14 -12.45 13.24
N ASN A 113 -43.42 -12.82 13.11
CA ASN A 113 -44.45 -12.12 12.33
C ASN A 113 -44.15 -11.98 10.83
N SER A 114 -43.18 -12.75 10.31
CA SER A 114 -42.95 -12.85 8.87
C SER A 114 -43.98 -13.75 8.20
N VAL A 115 -44.21 -13.55 6.91
CA VAL A 115 -45.16 -14.32 6.09
C VAL A 115 -44.43 -14.93 4.90
N VAL A 116 -44.58 -16.24 4.71
CA VAL A 116 -44.11 -16.98 3.53
C VAL A 116 -45.29 -17.68 2.89
N ASN A 117 -45.76 -17.16 1.76
CA ASN A 117 -47.03 -17.55 1.15
C ASN A 117 -46.91 -18.77 0.21
N ALA A 118 -48.04 -19.17 -0.40
CA ALA A 118 -48.17 -20.38 -1.21
C ALA A 118 -47.07 -20.53 -2.28
N ASP A 119 -46.52 -21.73 -2.36
CA ASP A 119 -45.54 -22.15 -3.39
C ASP A 119 -44.22 -21.36 -3.41
N ALA A 120 -43.97 -20.53 -2.38
CA ALA A 120 -42.68 -19.87 -2.20
C ALA A 120 -41.59 -20.88 -1.80
N VAL A 121 -40.40 -20.71 -2.37
CA VAL A 121 -39.23 -21.56 -2.11
C VAL A 121 -38.11 -20.71 -1.53
N ILE A 122 -37.71 -21.00 -0.30
CA ILE A 122 -36.59 -20.38 0.39
C ILE A 122 -35.40 -21.34 0.38
N GLY A 123 -34.26 -20.85 -0.10
CA GLY A 123 -32.99 -21.56 -0.15
C GLY A 123 -32.42 -21.87 1.22
N ARG A 124 -31.23 -22.46 1.23
CA ARG A 124 -30.50 -22.83 2.45
C ARG A 124 -29.84 -21.62 3.10
N HIS A 125 -29.67 -21.63 4.42
CA HIS A 125 -28.96 -20.58 5.17
C HIS A 125 -29.45 -19.14 4.92
N ALA A 126 -30.71 -18.99 4.52
CA ALA A 126 -31.33 -17.70 4.31
C ALA A 126 -31.79 -17.11 5.64
N ILE A 127 -31.94 -15.78 5.68
CA ILE A 127 -32.52 -15.07 6.82
C ILE A 127 -33.78 -14.37 6.33
N ILE A 128 -34.93 -14.82 6.82
CA ILE A 128 -36.22 -14.14 6.65
C ILE A 128 -36.52 -13.41 7.96
N ASN A 129 -36.29 -12.10 7.96
CA ASN A 129 -36.27 -11.31 9.18
C ASN A 129 -37.68 -10.85 9.59
N SER A 130 -37.82 -10.31 10.80
CA SER A 130 -39.11 -10.04 11.42
C SER A 130 -40.00 -9.15 10.56
N SER A 131 -41.29 -9.50 10.51
CA SER A 131 -42.30 -8.78 9.73
C SER A 131 -42.02 -8.64 8.23
N SER A 132 -41.10 -9.43 7.65
CA SER A 132 -40.94 -9.48 6.20
C SER A 132 -42.05 -10.31 5.55
N VAL A 133 -42.44 -9.94 4.33
CA VAL A 133 -43.51 -10.58 3.57
C VAL A 133 -42.96 -11.13 2.26
N ILE A 134 -43.11 -12.43 2.06
CA ILE A 134 -42.75 -13.15 0.86
C ILE A 134 -44.04 -13.73 0.28
N GLU A 135 -44.56 -13.07 -0.76
CA GLU A 135 -45.77 -13.51 -1.45
C GLU A 135 -45.59 -14.80 -2.26
N HIS A 136 -46.68 -15.24 -2.88
CA HIS A 136 -46.77 -16.50 -3.60
C HIS A 136 -45.77 -16.59 -4.77
N ASP A 137 -45.37 -17.83 -5.12
CA ASP A 137 -44.47 -18.17 -6.23
C ASP A 137 -43.03 -17.58 -6.15
N ASN A 138 -42.65 -17.01 -5.00
CA ASN A 138 -41.33 -16.41 -4.83
C ASN A 138 -40.21 -17.47 -4.75
N ARG A 139 -39.03 -17.13 -5.29
CA ARG A 139 -37.82 -17.97 -5.20
C ARG A 139 -36.69 -17.19 -4.57
N ILE A 140 -36.32 -17.55 -3.35
CA ILE A 140 -35.26 -16.91 -2.59
C ILE A 140 -34.05 -17.85 -2.57
N GLY A 141 -32.92 -17.39 -3.08
CA GLY A 141 -31.69 -18.17 -3.20
C GLY A 141 -30.98 -18.43 -1.87
N ASP A 142 -30.01 -19.34 -1.90
CA ASP A 142 -29.23 -19.70 -0.73
C ASP A 142 -28.46 -18.50 -0.15
N TYR A 143 -28.31 -18.44 1.16
CA TYR A 143 -27.61 -17.38 1.91
C TYR A 143 -28.23 -15.98 1.76
N ALA A 144 -29.39 -15.84 1.11
CA ALA A 144 -30.06 -14.55 0.97
C ALA A 144 -30.53 -14.01 2.32
N HIS A 145 -30.64 -12.69 2.43
CA HIS A 145 -31.10 -12.03 3.65
C HIS A 145 -32.21 -11.04 3.28
N ILE A 146 -33.42 -11.34 3.74
CA ILE A 146 -34.60 -10.46 3.65
C ILE A 146 -34.74 -9.73 4.99
N SER A 147 -34.39 -8.45 5.02
CA SER A 147 -34.34 -7.65 6.25
C SER A 147 -35.73 -7.31 6.81
N PRO A 148 -35.83 -6.76 8.04
CA PRO A 148 -37.11 -6.50 8.69
C PRO A 148 -38.04 -5.64 7.85
N GLY A 149 -39.31 -6.03 7.78
CA GLY A 149 -40.35 -5.28 7.07
C GLY A 149 -40.18 -5.20 5.54
N ALA A 150 -39.24 -5.94 4.94
CA ALA A 150 -39.13 -5.99 3.48
C ALA A 150 -40.30 -6.78 2.86
N ILE A 151 -40.79 -6.32 1.71
CA ILE A 151 -41.95 -6.89 1.02
C ILE A 151 -41.55 -7.34 -0.39
N LEU A 152 -41.72 -8.61 -0.68
CA LEU A 152 -41.58 -9.18 -2.02
C LEU A 152 -42.96 -9.58 -2.53
N ALA A 153 -43.46 -8.88 -3.55
CA ALA A 153 -44.73 -9.24 -4.20
C ALA A 153 -44.61 -10.57 -4.98
N GLY A 154 -45.70 -11.03 -5.61
CA GLY A 154 -45.75 -12.36 -6.21
C GLY A 154 -44.73 -12.59 -7.34
N ASN A 155 -44.22 -13.82 -7.43
CA ASN A 155 -43.32 -14.29 -8.50
C ASN A 155 -41.99 -13.51 -8.63
N VAL A 156 -41.45 -13.01 -7.52
CA VAL A 156 -40.12 -12.39 -7.39
C VAL A 156 -39.03 -13.46 -7.23
N GLN A 157 -37.90 -13.25 -7.89
CA GLN A 157 -36.72 -14.13 -7.80
C GLN A 157 -35.54 -13.37 -7.18
N VAL A 158 -35.01 -13.87 -6.07
CA VAL A 158 -33.85 -13.30 -5.38
C VAL A 158 -32.69 -14.29 -5.48
N GLY A 159 -31.57 -13.88 -6.09
CA GLY A 159 -30.40 -14.73 -6.26
C GLY A 159 -29.65 -14.99 -4.95
N ASN A 160 -28.82 -16.04 -4.93
CA ASN A 160 -28.01 -16.44 -3.77
C ASN A 160 -27.18 -15.29 -3.20
N GLY A 161 -27.08 -15.22 -1.87
CA GLY A 161 -26.27 -14.24 -1.14
C GLY A 161 -26.77 -12.80 -1.22
N THR A 162 -27.91 -12.55 -1.88
CA THR A 162 -28.48 -11.20 -2.03
C THR A 162 -29.06 -10.71 -0.70
N HIS A 163 -28.87 -9.42 -0.43
CA HIS A 163 -29.42 -8.74 0.73
C HIS A 163 -30.51 -7.76 0.29
N ILE A 164 -31.73 -7.97 0.77
CA ILE A 164 -32.86 -7.05 0.64
C ILE A 164 -32.94 -6.23 1.93
N GLY A 165 -32.71 -4.92 1.83
CA GLY A 165 -32.66 -4.01 2.99
C GLY A 165 -34.00 -3.79 3.67
N ALA A 166 -33.96 -3.30 4.90
CA ALA A 166 -35.14 -3.15 5.75
C ALA A 166 -36.19 -2.23 5.10
N GLY A 167 -37.46 -2.64 5.11
CA GLY A 167 -38.56 -1.89 4.51
C GLY A 167 -38.48 -1.73 2.98
N ALA A 168 -37.59 -2.44 2.28
CA ALA A 168 -37.56 -2.42 0.83
C ALA A 168 -38.77 -3.15 0.22
N ALA A 169 -39.26 -2.68 -0.92
CA ALA A 169 -40.39 -3.27 -1.64
C ALA A 169 -39.99 -3.69 -3.06
N VAL A 170 -40.38 -4.89 -3.47
CA VAL A 170 -40.12 -5.42 -4.81
C VAL A 170 -41.45 -5.74 -5.50
N ILE A 171 -41.67 -5.18 -6.68
CA ILE A 171 -42.91 -5.38 -7.44
C ILE A 171 -42.99 -6.79 -8.05
N PRO A 172 -44.18 -7.25 -8.48
CA PRO A 172 -44.36 -8.60 -9.01
C PRO A 172 -43.44 -8.92 -10.20
N GLY A 173 -42.97 -10.17 -10.27
CA GLY A 173 -42.25 -10.70 -11.43
C GLY A 173 -40.78 -10.27 -11.55
N VAL A 174 -40.25 -9.47 -10.63
CA VAL A 174 -38.88 -8.93 -10.70
C VAL A 174 -37.83 -9.99 -10.33
N LYS A 175 -36.71 -9.98 -11.05
CA LYS A 175 -35.51 -10.78 -10.77
C LYS A 175 -34.37 -9.93 -10.23
N ILE A 176 -33.85 -10.27 -9.07
CA ILE A 176 -32.68 -9.66 -8.45
C ILE A 176 -31.54 -10.66 -8.47
N GLY A 177 -30.45 -10.32 -9.17
CA GLY A 177 -29.30 -11.18 -9.31
C GLY A 177 -28.53 -11.41 -8.01
N LYS A 178 -27.72 -12.48 -8.00
CA LYS A 178 -26.93 -12.97 -6.86
C LYS A 178 -26.02 -11.90 -6.25
N TRP A 179 -25.75 -11.99 -4.95
CA TRP A 179 -24.81 -11.12 -4.22
C TRP A 179 -25.08 -9.62 -4.41
N SER A 180 -26.34 -9.25 -4.64
CA SER A 180 -26.72 -7.84 -4.76
C SER A 180 -27.14 -7.30 -3.39
N ILE A 181 -27.07 -5.98 -3.22
CA ILE A 181 -27.50 -5.27 -2.01
C ILE A 181 -28.58 -4.28 -2.41
N ILE A 182 -29.76 -4.41 -1.82
CA ILE A 182 -30.83 -3.44 -1.93
C ILE A 182 -30.83 -2.60 -0.66
N GLY A 183 -30.71 -1.28 -0.78
CA GLY A 183 -30.74 -0.37 0.36
C GLY A 183 -32.09 -0.39 1.08
N GLY A 184 -32.10 -0.06 2.36
CA GLY A 184 -33.35 0.09 3.13
C GLY A 184 -34.31 1.10 2.49
N GLY A 185 -35.61 0.82 2.58
CA GLY A 185 -36.68 1.65 2.02
C GLY A 185 -36.69 1.75 0.49
N SER A 186 -35.88 0.95 -0.21
CA SER A 186 -35.80 1.05 -1.68
C SER A 186 -36.97 0.35 -2.37
N VAL A 187 -37.38 0.87 -3.53
CA VAL A 187 -38.47 0.29 -4.33
C VAL A 187 -37.91 -0.25 -5.65
N ILE A 188 -37.92 -1.57 -5.82
CA ILE A 188 -37.40 -2.26 -7.01
C ILE A 188 -38.52 -2.48 -8.00
N ILE A 189 -38.47 -1.74 -9.11
CA ILE A 189 -39.50 -1.77 -10.17
C ILE A 189 -39.03 -2.44 -11.47
N ARG A 190 -37.83 -3.01 -11.49
CA ARG A 190 -37.22 -3.66 -12.65
C ARG A 190 -36.17 -4.67 -12.22
N ASP A 191 -35.86 -5.61 -13.11
CA ASP A 191 -34.81 -6.59 -12.89
C ASP A 191 -33.47 -5.92 -12.57
N LEU A 192 -32.73 -6.53 -11.64
CA LEU A 192 -31.39 -6.10 -11.25
C LEU A 192 -30.38 -7.21 -11.55
N PRO A 193 -29.23 -6.89 -12.16
CA PRO A 193 -28.18 -7.87 -12.39
C PRO A 193 -27.52 -8.29 -11.06
N SER A 194 -26.70 -9.34 -11.11
CA SER A 194 -25.97 -9.81 -9.93
C SER A 194 -24.84 -8.84 -9.54
N ASN A 195 -24.50 -8.77 -8.24
CA ASN A 195 -23.37 -8.01 -7.69
C ASN A 195 -23.53 -6.49 -7.87
N VAL A 196 -24.73 -5.98 -7.61
CA VAL A 196 -24.99 -4.53 -7.64
C VAL A 196 -25.51 -4.04 -6.30
N THR A 197 -25.25 -2.77 -6.01
CA THR A 197 -25.96 -2.06 -4.94
C THR A 197 -26.97 -1.13 -5.57
N ALA A 198 -28.25 -1.29 -5.22
CA ALA A 198 -29.34 -0.43 -5.68
C ALA A 198 -30.02 0.27 -4.49
N VAL A 199 -30.26 1.58 -4.60
CA VAL A 199 -30.88 2.38 -3.54
C VAL A 199 -31.94 3.35 -4.10
N GLY A 200 -32.92 3.71 -3.28
CA GLY A 200 -33.92 4.73 -3.56
C GLY A 200 -35.26 4.19 -4.07
N ALA A 201 -36.20 5.10 -4.35
CA ALA A 201 -37.54 4.80 -4.83
C ALA A 201 -37.90 5.73 -6.01
N PRO A 202 -37.89 5.25 -7.27
CA PRO A 202 -37.46 3.91 -7.70
C PRO A 202 -35.95 3.72 -7.57
N ALA A 203 -35.53 2.48 -7.28
CA ALA A 203 -34.14 2.18 -7.00
C ALA A 203 -33.23 2.34 -8.21
N LYS A 204 -32.07 2.94 -7.99
CA LYS A 204 -30.99 3.12 -8.98
C LYS A 204 -29.73 2.40 -8.52
N ILE A 205 -29.02 1.80 -9.45
CA ILE A 205 -27.73 1.15 -9.19
C ILE A 205 -26.70 2.25 -8.90
N ILE A 206 -26.07 2.20 -7.71
CA ILE A 206 -25.06 3.17 -7.26
C ILE A 206 -23.66 2.56 -7.14
N LYS A 207 -23.56 1.23 -7.05
CA LYS A 207 -22.30 0.50 -7.15
C LYS A 207 -22.52 -0.72 -8.01
N ASN A 208 -21.66 -0.92 -8.98
CA ASN A 208 -21.59 -2.13 -9.78
C ASN A 208 -20.37 -2.91 -9.26
N GLN A 209 -20.56 -3.79 -8.26
CA GLN A 209 -19.44 -4.50 -7.60
C GLN A 209 -18.65 -5.31 -8.64
N LYS A 210 -19.30 -5.79 -9.70
CA LYS A 210 -18.64 -6.49 -10.82
C LYS A 210 -17.91 -5.63 -11.86
N GLN A 211 -18.15 -4.32 -11.99
CA GLN A 211 -17.28 -3.51 -12.86
C GLN A 211 -15.91 -3.25 -12.24
N ASN A 212 -15.79 -3.39 -10.91
CA ASN A 212 -14.49 -3.39 -10.22
C ASN A 212 -13.88 -4.80 -10.08
N GLU A 213 -14.67 -5.88 -10.09
CA GLU A 213 -14.15 -7.26 -9.92
C GLU A 213 -14.01 -8.06 -11.22
N VAL A 214 -14.89 -7.94 -12.23
CA VAL A 214 -14.71 -8.67 -13.51
C VAL A 214 -13.58 -8.08 -14.35
N LYS A 215 -13.34 -6.76 -14.24
CA LYS A 215 -12.09 -6.15 -14.74
C LYS A 215 -10.84 -6.66 -13.99
N ARG A 216 -10.98 -7.18 -12.77
CA ARG A 216 -9.87 -7.76 -11.97
C ARG A 216 -9.71 -9.27 -12.12
N MET A 217 -10.69 -9.99 -12.67
CA MET A 217 -10.60 -11.45 -12.84
C MET A 217 -10.30 -11.87 -14.29
N ALA A 218 -10.49 -11.00 -15.29
CA ALA A 218 -10.01 -11.25 -16.65
C ALA A 218 -8.58 -10.75 -16.88
N GLU A 219 -8.12 -9.78 -16.08
CA GLU A 219 -6.75 -9.26 -16.11
C GLU A 219 -6.12 -9.39 -14.73
N PRO A 220 -4.89 -9.92 -14.61
CA PRO A 220 -4.17 -9.98 -13.35
C PRO A 220 -4.14 -8.61 -12.67
N SER A 221 -4.35 -8.56 -11.35
CA SER A 221 -4.28 -7.29 -10.61
C SER A 221 -2.94 -6.59 -10.87
N LYS A 222 -3.01 -5.29 -11.16
CA LYS A 222 -1.83 -4.49 -11.48
C LYS A 222 -0.88 -4.46 -10.29
N ILE A 223 0.37 -4.85 -10.52
CA ILE A 223 1.45 -4.72 -9.56
C ILE A 223 2.19 -3.42 -9.88
N PHE A 224 2.16 -2.46 -8.96
CA PHE A 224 2.87 -1.19 -9.09
C PHE A 224 4.29 -1.30 -8.55
N LEU A 225 5.20 -0.44 -9.03
CA LEU A 225 6.61 -0.49 -8.65
C LEU A 225 6.84 -0.28 -7.14
N SER A 226 6.27 0.78 -6.57
CA SER A 226 6.37 1.09 -5.13
C SER A 226 5.20 1.99 -4.72
N PRO A 227 3.98 1.43 -4.58
CA PRO A 227 2.80 2.22 -4.23
C PRO A 227 2.79 2.63 -2.74
N PRO A 228 2.21 3.80 -2.41
CA PRO A 228 1.99 4.16 -1.02
C PRO A 228 0.87 3.31 -0.41
N HIS A 229 0.92 3.13 0.90
CA HIS A 229 -0.15 2.54 1.71
C HIS A 229 -0.15 3.19 3.10
N MET A 230 -1.30 3.16 3.76
CA MET A 230 -1.51 3.75 5.07
C MET A 230 -1.00 2.83 6.18
N SER A 231 -0.53 3.38 7.30
CA SER A 231 -0.19 2.65 8.52
C SER A 231 -1.43 2.39 9.38
N GLY A 232 -2.49 3.17 9.21
CA GLY A 232 -3.74 3.09 9.97
C GLY A 232 -3.88 4.22 11.00
N GLU A 233 -2.79 4.92 11.33
CA GLU A 233 -2.78 6.02 12.32
C GLU A 233 -2.89 7.41 11.66
N GLU A 234 -2.83 7.52 10.32
CA GLU A 234 -2.86 8.81 9.62
C GLU A 234 -4.13 9.60 9.92
N GLN A 235 -5.29 8.92 9.92
CA GLN A 235 -6.59 9.55 10.12
C GLN A 235 -6.69 10.25 11.49
N LYS A 236 -6.01 9.71 12.51
CA LYS A 236 -5.96 10.30 13.84
C LYS A 236 -5.31 11.68 13.82
N TYR A 237 -4.13 11.81 13.23
CA TYR A 237 -3.43 13.10 13.16
C TYR A 237 -4.11 14.10 12.22
N ILE A 238 -4.79 13.60 11.18
CA ILE A 238 -5.65 14.42 10.33
C ILE A 238 -6.80 14.98 11.18
N ASN A 239 -7.56 14.12 11.87
CA ASN A 239 -8.67 14.54 12.73
C ASN A 239 -8.22 15.57 13.77
N GLU A 240 -7.08 15.34 14.43
CA GLU A 240 -6.50 16.29 15.39
C GLU A 240 -6.26 17.67 14.76
N ALA A 241 -5.72 17.73 13.55
CA ALA A 241 -5.49 19.00 12.84
C ALA A 241 -6.81 19.72 12.49
N PHE A 242 -7.87 18.97 12.15
CA PHE A 242 -9.19 19.54 11.86
C PHE A 242 -9.92 20.00 13.13
N GLU A 243 -9.89 19.20 14.20
CA GLU A 243 -10.53 19.51 15.49
C GLU A 243 -9.92 20.75 16.14
N THR A 244 -8.60 20.89 16.05
CA THR A 244 -7.87 22.05 16.59
C THR A 244 -7.81 23.25 15.63
N ASN A 245 -8.43 23.13 14.45
CA ASN A 245 -8.43 24.12 13.36
C ASN A 245 -7.01 24.54 12.89
N TRP A 246 -6.00 23.70 13.11
CA TRP A 246 -4.64 23.85 12.59
C TRP A 246 -4.53 23.30 11.17
N ILE A 247 -5.36 23.81 10.27
CA ILE A 247 -5.33 23.47 8.83
C ILE A 247 -4.31 24.31 8.05
N ALA A 248 -3.75 25.34 8.69
CA ALA A 248 -2.71 26.17 8.12
C ALA A 248 -1.40 25.37 7.92
N PRO A 249 -0.47 25.82 7.06
CA PRO A 249 0.80 25.13 6.85
C PRO A 249 1.83 25.30 7.98
N LEU A 250 1.43 25.85 9.11
CA LEU A 250 2.20 25.87 10.35
C LEU A 250 1.28 25.27 11.42
N GLY A 251 1.81 24.41 12.26
CA GLY A 251 1.04 23.77 13.32
C GLY A 251 1.80 22.65 14.02
N PRO A 252 1.22 22.10 15.09
CA PRO A 252 1.91 21.19 16.00
C PRO A 252 2.37 19.87 15.37
N ASN A 253 1.73 19.41 14.27
CA ASN A 253 2.19 18.21 13.58
C ASN A 253 3.49 18.46 12.81
N VAL A 254 3.73 19.68 12.33
CA VAL A 254 5.00 20.03 11.67
C VAL A 254 6.14 19.96 12.69
N ASP A 255 5.98 20.66 13.82
CA ASP A 255 6.99 20.69 14.89
C ASP A 255 7.29 19.28 15.43
N ALA A 256 6.24 18.48 15.64
CA ALA A 256 6.40 17.11 16.10
C ALA A 256 7.05 16.21 15.04
N PHE A 257 6.71 16.36 13.76
CA PHE A 257 7.32 15.55 12.70
C PHE A 257 8.80 15.88 12.49
N GLU A 258 9.16 17.16 12.57
CA GLU A 258 10.56 17.62 12.57
C GLU A 258 11.34 16.96 13.70
N LYS A 259 10.83 17.06 14.94
CA LYS A 259 11.46 16.48 16.13
C LYS A 259 11.58 14.96 16.05
N GLU A 260 10.48 14.26 15.75
CA GLU A 260 10.43 12.80 15.67
C GLU A 260 11.41 12.27 14.60
N LEU A 261 11.52 12.95 13.46
CA LEU A 261 12.47 12.56 12.41
C LEU A 261 13.92 12.87 12.80
N ALA A 262 14.19 14.01 13.44
CA ALA A 262 15.53 14.36 13.92
C ALA A 262 16.02 13.33 14.95
N GLU A 263 15.15 12.93 15.88
CA GLU A 263 15.41 11.87 16.85
C GLU A 263 15.68 10.52 16.17
N TYR A 264 14.84 10.12 15.20
CA TYR A 264 15.04 8.87 14.44
C TYR A 264 16.37 8.86 13.67
N ALA A 265 16.72 9.96 13.02
CA ALA A 265 17.94 10.08 12.24
C ALA A 265 19.20 10.26 13.12
N GLY A 266 19.06 10.70 14.38
CA GLY A 266 20.18 10.99 15.26
C GLY A 266 20.90 12.30 14.89
N VAL A 267 20.14 13.31 14.47
CA VAL A 267 20.63 14.66 14.13
C VAL A 267 20.03 15.68 15.10
N ARG A 268 20.66 16.86 15.20
CA ARG A 268 20.17 17.88 16.16
C ARG A 268 18.84 18.50 15.76
N ASP A 269 18.63 18.79 14.48
CA ASP A 269 17.43 19.49 14.02
C ASP A 269 17.04 19.10 12.59
N ALA A 270 15.78 19.37 12.22
CA ALA A 270 15.15 19.03 10.95
C ALA A 270 14.12 20.09 10.53
N ALA A 271 14.13 20.54 9.28
CA ALA A 271 13.17 21.50 8.74
C ALA A 271 12.26 20.86 7.67
N ALA A 272 10.97 20.79 7.94
CA ALA A 272 9.96 20.15 7.10
C ALA A 272 9.55 21.07 5.96
N VAL A 273 9.63 20.55 4.73
CA VAL A 273 9.39 21.32 3.52
C VAL A 273 8.50 20.58 2.53
N SER A 274 8.00 21.29 1.55
CA SER A 274 7.03 20.82 0.54
C SER A 274 7.55 19.70 -0.36
N SER A 275 8.88 19.53 -0.49
CA SER A 275 9.50 18.46 -1.29
C SER A 275 10.98 18.28 -0.96
N GLY A 276 11.56 17.12 -1.32
CA GLY A 276 13.01 16.93 -1.30
C GLY A 276 13.75 17.93 -2.19
N THR A 277 13.18 18.29 -3.35
CA THR A 277 13.72 19.33 -4.23
C THR A 277 13.84 20.69 -3.53
N ALA A 278 12.82 21.06 -2.73
CA ALA A 278 12.84 22.28 -1.94
C ALA A 278 13.95 22.24 -0.86
N ALA A 279 14.16 21.09 -0.22
CA ALA A 279 15.22 20.89 0.77
C ALA A 279 16.62 21.07 0.14
N ILE A 280 16.88 20.45 -1.02
CA ILE A 280 18.15 20.63 -1.75
C ILE A 280 18.35 22.09 -2.15
N HIS A 281 17.30 22.75 -2.64
CA HIS A 281 17.38 24.17 -3.00
C HIS A 281 17.75 25.04 -1.80
N LEU A 282 17.11 24.83 -0.65
CA LEU A 282 17.45 25.55 0.59
C LEU A 282 18.88 25.25 1.05
N ALA A 283 19.33 23.99 0.99
CA ALA A 283 20.70 23.63 1.32
C ALA A 283 21.73 24.38 0.45
N LEU A 284 21.50 24.46 -0.86
CA LEU A 284 22.36 25.25 -1.77
C LEU A 284 22.35 26.74 -1.41
N ARG A 285 21.18 27.31 -1.07
CA ARG A 285 21.08 28.71 -0.61
C ARG A 285 21.82 28.95 0.70
N LEU A 286 21.76 28.02 1.64
CA LEU A 286 22.49 28.10 2.91
C LEU A 286 24.00 28.01 2.73
N LEU A 287 24.47 27.32 1.69
CA LEU A 287 25.87 27.25 1.27
C LEU A 287 26.30 28.44 0.41
N ASP A 288 25.44 29.44 0.24
CA ASP A 288 25.69 30.66 -0.55
C ASP A 288 26.08 30.35 -2.01
N VAL A 289 25.51 29.29 -2.59
CA VAL A 289 25.66 28.98 -4.02
C VAL A 289 24.95 30.04 -4.85
N LYS A 290 25.67 30.63 -5.80
CA LYS A 290 25.21 31.74 -6.65
C LYS A 290 25.35 31.41 -8.13
N GLN A 291 24.86 32.34 -8.95
CA GLN A 291 25.03 32.26 -10.39
C GLN A 291 26.51 32.14 -10.77
N GLY A 292 26.82 31.19 -11.66
CA GLY A 292 28.17 30.92 -12.14
C GLY A 292 29.05 30.07 -11.20
N ASP A 293 28.57 29.74 -10.00
CA ASP A 293 29.24 28.75 -9.16
C ASP A 293 29.12 27.35 -9.75
N VAL A 294 30.08 26.49 -9.43
CA VAL A 294 30.06 25.07 -9.83
C VAL A 294 29.56 24.20 -8.68
N VAL A 295 28.67 23.27 -8.97
CA VAL A 295 28.20 22.25 -8.00
C VAL A 295 28.37 20.87 -8.62
N PHE A 296 29.07 19.99 -7.91
CA PHE A 296 29.21 18.60 -8.33
C PHE A 296 27.98 17.80 -7.93
N CYS A 297 27.49 16.93 -8.80
CA CYS A 297 26.29 16.13 -8.55
C CYS A 297 26.47 14.70 -9.07
N SER A 298 25.85 13.73 -8.39
CA SER A 298 25.81 12.34 -8.87
C SER A 298 25.19 12.27 -10.26
N ALA A 299 25.82 11.57 -11.19
CA ALA A 299 25.32 11.45 -12.56
C ALA A 299 24.09 10.53 -12.64
N LEU A 300 24.11 9.39 -11.96
CA LEU A 300 23.01 8.41 -11.96
C LEU A 300 22.01 8.73 -10.84
N THR A 301 21.02 9.58 -11.12
CA THR A 301 20.00 9.96 -10.13
C THR A 301 18.76 10.52 -10.81
N PHE A 302 17.71 10.76 -10.01
CA PHE A 302 16.56 11.55 -10.42
C PHE A 302 16.92 13.04 -10.58
N VAL A 303 16.34 13.68 -11.60
CA VAL A 303 16.68 15.06 -12.00
C VAL A 303 16.49 16.11 -10.90
N ALA A 304 15.66 15.83 -9.89
CA ALA A 304 15.44 16.72 -8.75
C ALA A 304 16.70 16.97 -7.90
N SER A 305 17.71 16.09 -7.97
CA SER A 305 18.99 16.33 -7.30
C SER A 305 19.79 17.47 -7.94
N ALA A 306 19.62 17.71 -9.25
CA ALA A 306 20.40 18.69 -10.01
C ALA A 306 19.62 19.94 -10.43
N ASN A 307 18.29 19.86 -10.60
CA ASN A 307 17.47 21.03 -10.95
C ASN A 307 17.68 22.23 -9.99
N PRO A 308 17.79 22.04 -8.66
CA PRO A 308 18.07 23.13 -7.72
C PRO A 308 19.39 23.87 -7.98
N ILE A 309 20.37 23.22 -8.62
CA ILE A 309 21.61 23.87 -9.05
C ILE A 309 21.28 24.92 -10.12
N LEU A 310 20.44 24.55 -11.10
CA LEU A 310 19.99 25.46 -12.15
C LEU A 310 19.10 26.58 -11.61
N TYR A 311 18.29 26.33 -10.58
CA TYR A 311 17.47 27.37 -9.93
C TYR A 311 18.32 28.51 -9.36
N GLN A 312 19.53 28.17 -8.86
CA GLN A 312 20.51 29.14 -8.36
C GLN A 312 21.36 29.79 -9.47
N GLY A 313 21.18 29.38 -10.73
CA GLY A 313 22.02 29.81 -11.86
C GLY A 313 23.44 29.22 -11.82
N ALA A 314 23.67 28.17 -11.02
CA ALA A 314 24.94 27.48 -10.91
C ALA A 314 25.11 26.42 -12.01
N GLU A 315 26.35 26.01 -12.25
CA GLU A 315 26.74 25.02 -13.24
C GLU A 315 26.84 23.62 -12.60
N PRO A 316 26.03 22.65 -13.03
CA PRO A 316 26.17 21.27 -12.58
C PRO A 316 27.31 20.57 -13.32
N VAL A 317 28.17 19.90 -12.56
CA VAL A 317 29.19 18.97 -13.09
C VAL A 317 28.89 17.57 -12.57
N PHE A 318 28.80 16.60 -13.47
CA PHE A 318 28.32 15.27 -13.13
C PHE A 318 29.47 14.30 -12.85
N ILE A 319 29.35 13.59 -11.73
CA ILE A 319 30.32 12.58 -11.28
C ILE A 319 29.70 11.20 -11.46
N ASP A 320 30.41 10.32 -12.15
CA ASP A 320 29.94 8.96 -12.46
C ASP A 320 29.78 8.08 -11.23
N SER A 321 29.09 6.95 -11.42
CA SER A 321 28.93 5.90 -10.43
C SER A 321 30.18 5.02 -10.33
N GLU A 322 30.28 4.22 -9.27
CA GLU A 322 31.26 3.12 -9.14
C GLU A 322 30.54 1.75 -9.04
N PRO A 323 31.21 0.62 -9.36
CA PRO A 323 30.53 -0.65 -9.55
C PRO A 323 30.09 -1.35 -8.25
N ASP A 324 30.66 -1.02 -7.09
CA ASP A 324 30.46 -1.79 -5.85
C ASP A 324 29.18 -1.39 -5.10
N SER A 325 28.63 -0.21 -5.41
CA SER A 325 27.40 0.30 -4.80
C SER A 325 26.49 1.06 -5.76
N TRP A 326 26.94 1.32 -7.00
CA TRP A 326 26.28 2.15 -8.03
C TRP A 326 26.12 3.64 -7.68
N ASN A 327 26.58 4.05 -6.50
CA ASN A 327 26.62 5.45 -6.08
C ASN A 327 27.85 6.18 -6.63
N MET A 328 27.98 7.48 -6.33
CA MET A 328 29.08 8.34 -6.80
C MET A 328 30.45 7.69 -6.59
N SER A 329 31.28 7.70 -7.63
CA SER A 329 32.63 7.18 -7.63
C SER A 329 33.60 8.10 -6.88
N PRO A 330 34.30 7.61 -5.84
CA PRO A 330 35.39 8.35 -5.20
C PRO A 330 36.50 8.72 -6.19
N ASP A 331 36.87 7.82 -7.11
CA ASP A 331 37.92 8.08 -8.09
C ASP A 331 37.53 9.20 -9.06
N ALA A 332 36.30 9.17 -9.60
CA ALA A 332 35.81 10.22 -10.47
C ALA A 332 35.70 11.56 -9.75
N LEU A 333 35.20 11.55 -8.50
CA LEU A 333 35.14 12.75 -7.66
C LEU A 333 36.53 13.32 -7.42
N GLY A 334 37.52 12.49 -7.07
CA GLY A 334 38.90 12.91 -6.84
C GLY A 334 39.51 13.58 -8.05
N ARG A 335 39.36 13.00 -9.25
CA ARG A 335 39.85 13.61 -10.50
C ARG A 335 39.13 14.92 -10.83
N ALA A 336 37.81 14.97 -10.65
CA ALA A 336 37.03 16.18 -10.88
C ALA A 336 37.47 17.31 -9.94
N MET A 337 37.69 16.99 -8.66
CA MET A 337 38.11 17.93 -7.64
C MET A 337 39.51 18.48 -7.93
N ILE A 338 40.48 17.62 -8.26
CA ILE A 338 41.84 18.03 -8.64
C ILE A 338 41.79 18.97 -9.86
N ARG A 339 41.05 18.61 -10.91
CA ARG A 339 40.91 19.44 -12.12
C ARG A 339 40.29 20.80 -11.79
N ALA A 340 39.20 20.82 -11.01
CA ALA A 340 38.51 22.04 -10.64
C ALA A 340 39.38 22.97 -9.80
N VAL A 341 40.12 22.43 -8.82
CA VAL A 341 41.03 23.21 -7.98
C VAL A 341 42.20 23.77 -8.78
N ASN A 342 42.82 22.97 -9.64
CA ASN A 342 43.91 23.43 -10.53
C ASN A 342 43.45 24.51 -11.51
N ALA A 343 42.19 24.46 -11.94
CA ALA A 343 41.58 25.48 -12.80
C ALA A 343 41.08 26.72 -12.02
N GLY A 344 41.29 26.79 -10.69
CA GLY A 344 40.80 27.88 -9.85
C GLY A 344 39.27 27.92 -9.69
N LYS A 345 38.57 26.83 -10.05
CA LYS A 345 37.10 26.71 -10.05
C LYS A 345 36.62 25.64 -9.07
N ARG A 346 37.12 25.66 -7.83
CA ARG A 346 36.69 24.72 -6.78
C ARG A 346 35.16 24.74 -6.64
N PRO A 347 34.47 23.58 -6.64
CA PRO A 347 33.02 23.55 -6.50
C PRO A 347 32.58 24.11 -5.15
N LYS A 348 31.41 24.76 -5.12
CA LYS A 348 30.80 25.28 -3.88
C LYS A 348 30.18 24.20 -3.03
N ALA A 349 29.71 23.14 -3.64
CA ALA A 349 29.11 21.99 -2.95
C ALA A 349 29.22 20.73 -3.80
N VAL A 350 29.09 19.58 -3.14
CA VAL A 350 28.88 18.28 -3.78
C VAL A 350 27.54 17.71 -3.32
N ILE A 351 26.67 17.35 -4.26
CA ILE A 351 25.40 16.65 -4.01
C ILE A 351 25.63 15.16 -4.25
N ILE A 352 25.69 14.39 -3.17
CA ILE A 352 25.88 12.95 -3.18
C ILE A 352 24.53 12.29 -2.96
N VAL A 353 24.13 11.41 -3.88
CA VAL A 353 22.85 10.69 -3.80
C VAL A 353 23.10 9.30 -3.24
N ASN A 354 22.27 8.89 -2.29
CA ASN A 354 22.21 7.52 -1.78
C ASN A 354 21.14 6.73 -2.54
N LEU A 355 21.56 6.14 -3.65
CA LEU A 355 20.72 5.62 -4.71
C LEU A 355 20.00 4.31 -4.30
N TYR A 356 18.74 4.21 -4.69
CA TYR A 356 17.84 3.05 -4.52
C TYR A 356 17.67 2.51 -3.10
N GLY A 357 18.18 3.24 -2.09
CA GLY A 357 18.14 2.80 -0.72
C GLY A 357 19.48 2.44 -0.09
N GLN A 358 20.57 2.56 -0.85
CA GLN A 358 21.92 2.29 -0.40
C GLN A 358 22.70 3.58 -0.19
N SER A 359 23.39 3.68 0.94
CA SER A 359 24.37 4.74 1.17
C SER A 359 25.56 4.63 0.22
N ALA A 360 26.10 5.77 -0.23
CA ALA A 360 27.35 5.81 -0.98
C ALA A 360 28.57 5.42 -0.11
N LYS A 361 29.76 5.34 -0.72
CA LYS A 361 31.05 5.20 -0.04
C LYS A 361 31.42 6.50 0.71
N MET A 362 30.64 6.83 1.74
CA MET A 362 30.61 8.16 2.34
C MET A 362 31.91 8.55 3.03
N ASN A 363 32.64 7.61 3.65
CA ASN A 363 33.95 7.94 4.24
C ASN A 363 34.93 8.43 3.19
N GLU A 364 35.03 7.73 2.06
CA GLU A 364 35.93 8.04 0.96
C GLU A 364 35.55 9.35 0.28
N LEU A 365 34.26 9.54 0.01
CA LEU A 365 33.75 10.76 -0.63
C LEU A 365 33.91 11.98 0.28
N LEU A 366 33.62 11.85 1.58
CA LEU A 366 33.82 12.92 2.56
C LEU A 366 35.31 13.23 2.76
N ALA A 367 36.20 12.24 2.77
CA ALA A 367 37.64 12.47 2.86
C ALA A 367 38.14 13.35 1.71
N ILE A 368 37.70 13.08 0.48
CA ILE A 368 38.01 13.92 -0.69
C ILE A 368 37.44 15.32 -0.51
N CYS A 369 36.16 15.45 -0.16
CA CYS A 369 35.52 16.77 -0.01
C CYS A 369 36.16 17.62 1.08
N ASN A 370 36.49 17.01 2.23
CA ASN A 370 37.11 17.66 3.38
C ASN A 370 38.53 18.14 3.07
N GLN A 371 39.31 17.38 2.29
CA GLN A 371 40.66 17.79 1.86
C GLN A 371 40.65 19.16 1.16
N TYR A 372 39.57 19.47 0.43
CA TYR A 372 39.42 20.73 -0.30
C TYR A 372 38.46 21.73 0.35
N ASN A 373 37.95 21.42 1.55
CA ASN A 373 36.94 22.21 2.27
C ASN A 373 35.67 22.47 1.45
N VAL A 374 35.18 21.44 0.74
CA VAL A 374 33.92 21.52 -0.03
C VAL A 374 32.80 20.85 0.77
N PRO A 375 31.70 21.54 1.10
CA PRO A 375 30.59 20.97 1.84
C PRO A 375 29.80 19.96 0.99
N VAL A 376 29.28 18.93 1.67
CA VAL A 376 28.43 17.89 1.05
C VAL A 376 26.96 18.11 1.42
N ILE A 377 26.10 18.03 0.42
CA ILE A 377 24.65 17.82 0.57
C ILE A 377 24.38 16.35 0.27
N GLU A 378 23.92 15.61 1.26
CA GLU A 378 23.55 14.20 1.15
C GLU A 378 22.08 14.10 0.74
N ASP A 379 21.82 13.76 -0.52
CA ASP A 379 20.49 13.46 -1.02
C ASP A 379 20.12 12.03 -0.64
N ALA A 380 19.44 11.91 0.51
CA ALA A 380 18.90 10.68 1.07
C ALA A 380 17.41 10.50 0.73
N ALA A 381 16.92 11.10 -0.37
CA ALA A 381 15.54 10.99 -0.80
C ALA A 381 15.09 9.55 -1.06
N GLU A 382 16.01 8.62 -1.25
CA GLU A 382 15.77 7.20 -1.53
C GLU A 382 16.18 6.29 -0.37
N SER A 383 16.87 6.80 0.65
CA SER A 383 17.60 6.02 1.64
C SER A 383 17.19 6.27 3.10
N LEU A 384 16.03 6.91 3.36
CA LEU A 384 15.50 7.00 4.72
C LEU A 384 15.33 5.60 5.34
N GLY A 385 15.91 5.40 6.52
CA GLY A 385 15.97 4.11 7.20
C GLY A 385 17.13 3.22 6.76
N ALA A 386 18.04 3.69 5.90
CA ALA A 386 19.32 3.03 5.62
C ALA A 386 20.41 3.46 6.62
N GLU A 387 21.48 2.67 6.72
CA GLU A 387 22.63 2.97 7.58
C GLU A 387 23.96 2.79 6.84
N TYR A 388 24.96 3.57 7.24
CA TYR A 388 26.35 3.45 6.83
C TYR A 388 27.23 3.49 8.08
N GLN A 389 27.90 2.38 8.38
CA GLN A 389 28.82 2.24 9.54
C GLN A 389 28.17 2.70 10.86
N GLY A 390 26.93 2.28 11.10
CA GLY A 390 26.17 2.60 12.32
C GLY A 390 25.57 4.01 12.38
N LYS A 391 25.72 4.82 11.32
CA LYS A 391 25.06 6.13 11.21
C LYS A 391 23.92 6.07 10.20
N LYS A 392 22.80 6.73 10.49
CA LYS A 392 21.65 6.80 9.59
C LYS A 392 22.00 7.58 8.33
N SER A 393 21.50 7.12 7.19
CA SER A 393 21.65 7.82 5.92
C SER A 393 20.99 9.21 5.98
N GLY A 394 21.59 10.21 5.34
CA GLY A 394 21.18 11.61 5.40
C GLY A 394 21.82 12.41 6.54
N THR A 395 22.79 11.85 7.27
CA THR A 395 23.38 12.50 8.46
C THR A 395 24.89 12.68 8.38
N LEU A 396 25.50 12.28 7.25
CA LEU A 396 26.95 12.22 7.05
C LEU A 396 27.47 13.49 6.38
N GLY A 397 26.64 14.13 5.54
CA GLY A 397 26.94 15.44 4.92
C GLY A 397 26.75 16.63 5.87
N LYS A 398 27.01 17.84 5.36
CA LYS A 398 26.69 19.10 6.09
C LYS A 398 25.18 19.30 6.18
N PHE A 399 24.47 18.93 5.11
CA PHE A 399 23.02 18.88 5.05
C PHE A 399 22.59 17.52 4.51
N GLY A 400 21.53 16.97 5.08
CA GLY A 400 20.84 15.80 4.55
C GLY A 400 19.45 16.17 4.03
N VAL A 401 18.98 15.41 3.05
CA VAL A 401 17.66 15.60 2.46
C VAL A 401 16.87 14.31 2.44
N PHE A 402 15.63 14.36 2.91
CA PHE A 402 14.66 13.27 2.74
C PHE A 402 13.50 13.70 1.84
N SER A 403 12.86 12.73 1.21
CA SER A 403 11.66 12.92 0.38
C SER A 403 10.54 12.03 0.87
N PHE A 404 9.33 12.59 0.89
CA PHE A 404 8.10 11.90 1.28
C PHE A 404 7.07 11.87 0.13
N ASN A 405 7.56 11.86 -1.12
CA ASN A 405 6.71 11.70 -2.30
C ASN A 405 5.97 10.35 -2.28
N GLY A 406 4.89 10.21 -3.06
CA GLY A 406 3.99 9.06 -3.03
C GLY A 406 4.65 7.68 -3.24
N ASN A 407 5.79 7.60 -3.93
CA ASN A 407 6.45 6.33 -4.21
C ASN A 407 7.53 5.92 -3.20
N LYS A 408 7.81 6.75 -2.18
CA LYS A 408 8.86 6.53 -1.17
C LYS A 408 8.42 5.50 -0.12
N ILE A 409 9.35 5.03 0.73
CA ILE A 409 9.05 4.00 1.75
C ILE A 409 7.96 4.48 2.71
N ILE A 410 8.07 5.74 3.12
CA ILE A 410 7.00 6.49 3.79
C ILE A 410 6.64 7.71 2.96
N THR A 411 5.40 8.17 3.06
CA THR A 411 4.91 9.30 2.27
C THR A 411 4.10 10.29 3.11
N THR A 412 4.09 11.54 2.69
CA THR A 412 3.15 12.57 3.13
C THR A 412 2.27 13.04 1.97
N SER A 413 2.03 12.18 0.97
CA SER A 413 1.60 12.52 -0.39
C SER A 413 2.67 13.32 -1.15
N GLY A 414 3.05 14.49 -0.64
CA GLY A 414 4.17 15.29 -1.09
C GLY A 414 4.84 15.97 0.10
N GLY A 415 6.18 15.94 0.13
CA GLY A 415 6.96 16.48 1.24
C GLY A 415 8.44 16.18 1.13
N GLY A 416 9.23 16.83 1.97
CA GLY A 416 10.62 16.54 2.20
C GLY A 416 11.08 17.09 3.54
N MET A 417 12.32 16.78 3.90
CA MET A 417 12.96 17.28 5.10
C MET A 417 14.38 17.70 4.76
N LEU A 418 14.82 18.83 5.31
CA LEU A 418 16.22 19.22 5.38
C LEU A 418 16.73 18.95 6.80
N VAL A 419 17.78 18.16 6.97
CA VAL A 419 18.35 17.82 8.28
C VAL A 419 19.79 18.28 8.41
N SER A 420 20.21 18.64 9.62
CA SER A 420 21.59 19.03 9.92
C SER A 420 21.86 19.03 11.42
N ASN A 421 23.15 19.11 11.77
CA ASN A 421 23.60 19.43 13.12
C ASN A 421 23.83 20.94 13.34
N ASP A 422 23.63 21.75 12.30
CA ASP A 422 23.68 23.21 12.33
C ASP A 422 22.26 23.79 12.49
N GLU A 423 21.86 24.00 13.75
CA GLU A 423 20.52 24.48 14.11
C GLU A 423 20.28 25.91 13.58
N GLU A 424 21.30 26.77 13.61
CA GLU A 424 21.19 28.14 13.08
C GLU A 424 20.91 28.13 11.58
N ALA A 425 21.58 27.25 10.83
CA ALA A 425 21.31 27.07 9.41
C ALA A 425 19.88 26.56 9.14
N LEU A 426 19.34 25.66 9.97
CA LEU A 426 17.96 25.19 9.81
C LEU A 426 16.91 26.22 10.24
N GLN A 427 17.20 27.07 11.23
CA GLN A 427 16.36 28.24 11.51
C GLN A 427 16.32 29.18 10.31
N LYS A 428 17.48 29.44 9.70
CA LYS A 428 17.56 30.21 8.45
C LYS A 428 16.82 29.52 7.29
N ALA A 429 16.85 28.18 7.19
CA ALA A 429 16.06 27.45 6.21
C ALA A 429 14.55 27.67 6.39
N ARG A 430 14.04 27.56 7.63
CA ARG A 430 12.62 27.82 7.93
C ARG A 430 12.21 29.25 7.58
N PHE A 431 13.05 30.23 7.90
CA PHE A 431 12.87 31.62 7.49
C PHE A 431 12.78 31.75 5.96
N LEU A 432 13.75 31.20 5.22
CA LEU A 432 13.75 31.22 3.75
C LEU A 432 12.55 30.48 3.15
N ALA A 433 12.12 29.35 3.74
CA ALA A 433 11.00 28.54 3.28
C ALA A 433 9.62 29.18 3.51
N THR A 434 9.55 30.25 4.30
CA THR A 434 8.33 30.96 4.68
C THR A 434 8.35 32.41 4.17
N GLN A 435 8.83 32.60 2.93
CA GLN A 435 8.95 33.89 2.26
C GLN A 435 9.97 34.87 2.87
N ALA A 436 10.89 34.39 3.72
CA ALA A 436 11.94 35.23 4.32
C ALA A 436 11.35 36.52 4.95
N ARG A 437 10.26 36.35 5.72
CA ARG A 437 9.54 37.48 6.33
C ARG A 437 10.26 37.94 7.58
N ASP A 438 10.77 39.16 7.55
CA ASP A 438 11.44 39.80 8.69
C ASP A 438 10.48 39.98 9.87
N PRO A 439 10.98 40.06 11.12
CA PRO A 439 10.15 40.29 12.30
C PRO A 439 9.67 41.76 12.38
N ALA A 440 8.79 42.16 11.48
CA ALA A 440 8.17 43.48 11.41
C ALA A 440 6.66 43.38 11.19
N ALA A 441 5.89 44.28 11.81
CA ALA A 441 4.42 44.25 11.79
C ALA A 441 3.80 44.38 10.38
N HIS A 442 4.49 45.01 9.44
CA HIS A 442 4.00 45.34 8.11
C HIS A 442 4.46 44.35 7.01
N TYR A 443 4.85 43.12 7.38
CA TYR A 443 5.33 42.09 6.44
C TYR A 443 6.52 42.59 5.61
N GLN A 444 7.62 42.89 6.30
CA GLN A 444 8.86 43.35 5.70
C GLN A 444 9.71 42.18 5.18
N HIS A 445 10.47 42.43 4.11
CA HIS A 445 11.33 41.43 3.48
C HIS A 445 12.67 42.05 3.04
N SER A 446 13.76 41.65 3.70
CA SER A 446 15.12 42.05 3.33
C SER A 446 15.81 41.08 2.38
N LEU A 447 15.29 39.85 2.26
CA LEU A 447 15.79 38.80 1.39
C LEU A 447 14.63 38.18 0.61
N ALA A 448 14.91 37.67 -0.58
CA ALA A 448 13.94 36.86 -1.32
C ALA A 448 13.79 35.48 -0.66
N GLY A 449 12.57 35.10 -0.29
CA GLY A 449 12.24 33.76 0.21
C GLY A 449 11.63 32.85 -0.84
N ASN A 450 11.13 31.71 -0.37
CA ASN A 450 10.33 30.75 -1.13
C ASN A 450 9.08 30.39 -0.34
N ASN A 451 8.07 29.81 -1.00
CA ASN A 451 6.96 29.16 -0.31
C ASN A 451 7.15 27.66 -0.33
N TYR A 452 7.97 27.16 0.59
CA TYR A 452 8.35 25.75 0.67
C TYR A 452 7.87 25.07 1.94
N ARG A 453 7.06 25.72 2.76
CA ARG A 453 6.48 25.14 3.98
C ARG A 453 5.69 23.84 3.72
N MET A 454 5.85 22.85 4.59
CA MET A 454 5.01 21.65 4.60
C MET A 454 3.63 21.95 5.22
N SER A 455 2.57 21.27 4.78
CA SER A 455 1.24 21.40 5.40
C SER A 455 1.18 20.65 6.74
N ASN A 456 0.51 21.21 7.76
CA ASN A 456 0.29 20.54 9.05
C ASN A 456 -0.50 19.22 8.91
N ILE A 457 -1.40 19.13 7.93
CA ILE A 457 -2.14 17.90 7.63
C ILE A 457 -1.18 16.83 7.08
N LEU A 458 -0.31 17.21 6.14
CA LEU A 458 0.65 16.29 5.53
C LEU A 458 1.74 15.86 6.52
N ALA A 459 2.16 16.76 7.42
CA ALA A 459 3.05 16.41 8.52
C ALA A 459 2.41 15.36 9.45
N GLY A 460 1.10 15.47 9.74
CA GLY A 460 0.36 14.46 10.50
C GLY A 460 0.39 13.08 9.85
N VAL A 461 0.26 13.00 8.52
CA VAL A 461 0.47 11.75 7.76
C VAL A 461 1.90 11.24 7.94
N GLY A 462 2.89 12.13 7.86
CA GLY A 462 4.31 11.80 8.05
C GLY A 462 4.62 11.18 9.41
N ARG A 463 4.06 11.73 10.48
CA ARG A 463 4.18 11.19 11.85
C ARG A 463 3.67 9.75 11.95
N ALA A 464 2.47 9.49 11.43
CA ALA A 464 1.91 8.14 11.40
C ALA A 464 2.75 7.15 10.58
N GLN A 465 3.32 7.61 9.47
CA GLN A 465 4.12 6.75 8.60
C GLN A 465 5.52 6.48 9.18
N LEU A 466 6.12 7.46 9.87
CA LEU A 466 7.42 7.33 10.49
C LEU A 466 7.44 6.21 11.55
N LYS A 467 6.34 6.04 12.30
CA LYS A 467 6.19 4.97 13.31
C LYS A 467 6.36 3.55 12.76
N VAL A 468 6.02 3.33 11.48
CA VAL A 468 6.10 2.02 10.83
C VAL A 468 7.25 1.93 9.83
N LEU A 469 8.17 2.90 9.82
CA LEU A 469 9.29 2.95 8.87
C LEU A 469 10.14 1.68 8.92
N ASP A 470 10.60 1.27 10.11
CA ASP A 470 11.48 0.11 10.25
C ASP A 470 10.80 -1.20 9.86
N GLU A 471 9.50 -1.34 10.12
CA GLU A 471 8.69 -2.47 9.65
C GLU A 471 8.66 -2.52 8.12
N ARG A 472 8.43 -1.37 7.47
CA ARG A 472 8.41 -1.27 6.01
C ARG A 472 9.76 -1.55 5.39
N VAL A 473 10.84 -1.09 6.00
CA VAL A 473 12.21 -1.41 5.57
C VAL A 473 12.43 -2.93 5.61
N ARG A 474 12.08 -3.59 6.73
CA ARG A 474 12.17 -5.05 6.84
C ARG A 474 11.33 -5.77 5.79
N ALA A 475 10.09 -5.36 5.57
CA ALA A 475 9.24 -5.96 4.54
C ALA A 475 9.86 -5.86 3.13
N ARG A 476 10.50 -4.73 2.79
CA ARG A 476 11.20 -4.56 1.50
C ARG A 476 12.48 -5.40 1.41
N GLN A 477 13.21 -5.56 2.53
CA GLN A 477 14.36 -6.46 2.61
C GLN A 477 13.96 -7.92 2.38
N GLU A 478 12.81 -8.36 2.90
CA GLU A 478 12.28 -9.71 2.64
C GLU A 478 11.84 -9.90 1.18
N VAL A 479 11.23 -8.89 0.55
CA VAL A 479 10.94 -8.91 -0.90
C VAL A 479 12.23 -9.09 -1.71
N PHE A 480 13.26 -8.29 -1.41
CA PHE A 480 14.55 -8.39 -2.05
C PHE A 480 15.18 -9.78 -1.87
N LYS A 481 15.14 -10.33 -0.65
CA LYS A 481 15.68 -11.65 -0.32
C LYS A 481 15.04 -12.74 -1.18
N ARG A 482 13.71 -12.78 -1.26
CA ARG A 482 12.99 -13.76 -2.10
C ARG A 482 13.32 -13.62 -3.58
N TYR A 483 13.43 -12.39 -4.09
CA TYR A 483 13.87 -12.17 -5.47
C TYR A 483 15.30 -12.66 -5.71
N LYS A 484 16.22 -12.36 -4.78
CA LYS A 484 17.61 -12.79 -4.88
C LYS A 484 17.75 -14.32 -4.81
N GLU A 485 17.00 -14.98 -3.94
CA GLU A 485 16.96 -16.44 -3.84
C GLU A 485 16.43 -17.10 -5.12
N ALA A 486 15.36 -16.54 -5.70
CA ALA A 486 14.72 -17.12 -6.89
C ALA A 486 15.46 -16.81 -8.21
N LEU A 487 16.03 -15.61 -8.34
CA LEU A 487 16.58 -15.11 -9.61
C LEU A 487 18.12 -15.04 -9.61
N GLY A 488 18.77 -15.06 -8.44
CA GLY A 488 20.21 -14.80 -8.33
C GLY A 488 21.12 -15.87 -8.94
N ASN A 489 20.60 -17.08 -9.15
CA ASN A 489 21.33 -18.17 -9.80
C ASN A 489 21.15 -18.19 -11.33
N ILE A 490 20.36 -17.28 -11.89
CA ILE A 490 20.16 -17.19 -13.35
C ILE A 490 21.37 -16.49 -13.97
N GLU A 491 22.09 -17.21 -14.83
CA GLU A 491 23.25 -16.65 -15.53
C GLU A 491 22.85 -15.41 -16.34
N GLY A 492 23.60 -14.32 -16.18
CA GLY A 492 23.30 -13.05 -16.80
C GLY A 492 22.34 -12.14 -16.02
N ILE A 493 21.84 -12.56 -14.86
CA ILE A 493 21.18 -11.68 -13.88
C ILE A 493 22.17 -11.34 -12.76
N THR A 494 22.31 -10.07 -12.42
CA THR A 494 23.16 -9.64 -11.30
C THR A 494 22.49 -8.53 -10.50
N PHE A 495 22.17 -8.79 -9.24
CA PHE A 495 21.56 -7.81 -8.33
C PHE A 495 22.53 -6.70 -7.97
N MET A 496 21.98 -5.53 -7.60
CA MET A 496 22.77 -4.42 -7.07
C MET A 496 23.60 -4.91 -5.86
N PRO A 497 24.93 -4.71 -5.88
CA PRO A 497 25.80 -5.10 -4.78
C PRO A 497 25.50 -4.28 -3.52
N GLU A 498 25.77 -4.89 -2.37
CA GLU A 498 25.59 -4.25 -1.06
C GLU A 498 26.94 -3.98 -0.40
N LEU A 499 27.15 -2.76 0.08
CA LEU A 499 28.38 -2.38 0.76
C LEU A 499 28.51 -3.07 2.12
N PRO A 500 29.69 -3.58 2.50
CA PRO A 500 29.92 -4.13 3.84
C PRO A 500 29.68 -3.09 4.94
N ASN A 501 29.20 -3.53 6.11
CA ASN A 501 28.92 -2.68 7.27
C ASN A 501 27.93 -1.52 6.97
N THR A 502 26.98 -1.76 6.07
CA THR A 502 25.87 -0.86 5.77
C THR A 502 24.54 -1.60 5.92
N MET A 503 23.45 -0.86 6.01
CA MET A 503 22.10 -1.43 5.94
C MET A 503 21.36 -0.77 4.78
N HIS A 504 21.07 -1.53 3.74
CA HIS A 504 20.28 -1.07 2.60
C HIS A 504 18.77 -1.10 2.94
N ASN A 505 18.04 0.00 2.74
CA ASN A 505 16.61 0.07 3.08
C ASN A 505 15.67 -0.64 2.05
N ARG A 506 16.22 -0.87 0.85
CA ARG A 506 15.62 -1.57 -0.28
C ARG A 506 14.39 -0.84 -0.82
N TRP A 507 14.47 0.50 -0.96
CA TRP A 507 13.41 1.28 -1.60
C TRP A 507 12.97 0.64 -2.92
N LEU A 508 13.93 0.28 -3.77
CA LEU A 508 13.70 -0.55 -4.95
C LEU A 508 14.66 -1.74 -4.98
N THR A 509 14.18 -2.89 -5.44
CA THR A 509 15.03 -4.02 -5.82
C THR A 509 15.49 -3.81 -7.25
N THR A 510 16.79 -3.69 -7.43
CA THR A 510 17.41 -3.39 -8.72
C THR A 510 18.43 -4.47 -9.08
N LEU A 511 18.53 -4.74 -10.37
CA LEU A 511 19.44 -5.72 -10.94
C LEU A 511 19.86 -5.30 -12.35
N THR A 512 20.87 -6.00 -12.88
CA THR A 512 21.37 -5.85 -14.24
C THR A 512 21.16 -7.13 -15.04
N ILE A 513 20.97 -6.95 -16.34
CA ILE A 513 20.77 -7.99 -17.34
C ILE A 513 21.95 -7.98 -18.30
N ASN A 514 22.66 -9.10 -18.40
CA ASN A 514 23.67 -9.32 -19.42
C ASN A 514 22.99 -9.82 -20.70
N THR A 515 22.74 -8.90 -21.63
CA THR A 515 22.10 -9.20 -22.91
C THR A 515 22.85 -10.23 -23.76
N LYS A 516 24.18 -10.33 -23.64
CA LYS A 516 24.96 -11.32 -24.40
C LYS A 516 24.70 -12.74 -23.93
N ILE A 517 24.40 -12.93 -22.65
CA ILE A 517 24.13 -14.24 -22.05
C ILE A 517 22.65 -14.60 -22.23
N LEU A 518 21.75 -13.68 -21.87
CA LEU A 518 20.31 -13.96 -21.85
C LEU A 518 19.63 -13.78 -23.22
N GLY A 519 20.28 -13.12 -24.17
CA GLY A 519 19.64 -12.73 -25.44
C GLY A 519 18.51 -11.71 -25.27
N LEU A 520 18.41 -11.08 -24.10
CA LEU A 520 17.35 -10.16 -23.70
C LEU A 520 17.94 -8.84 -23.22
N THR A 521 17.27 -7.74 -23.56
CA THR A 521 17.55 -6.43 -22.99
C THR A 521 16.66 -6.19 -21.76
N PRO A 522 17.01 -5.25 -20.86
CA PRO A 522 16.11 -4.84 -19.78
C PRO A 522 14.74 -4.39 -20.30
N ILE A 523 14.68 -3.73 -21.46
CA ILE A 523 13.41 -3.26 -22.02
C ILE A 523 12.51 -4.41 -22.47
N ASP A 524 13.08 -5.51 -22.98
CA ASP A 524 12.31 -6.71 -23.33
C ASP A 524 11.63 -7.31 -22.09
N ILE A 525 12.35 -7.39 -20.97
CA ILE A 525 11.81 -7.88 -19.70
C ILE A 525 10.74 -6.91 -19.16
N ILE A 526 10.99 -5.59 -19.19
CA ILE A 526 10.02 -4.58 -18.74
C ILE A 526 8.73 -4.67 -19.55
N ASN A 527 8.81 -4.78 -20.88
CA ASN A 527 7.64 -4.91 -21.74
C ASN A 527 6.89 -6.22 -21.47
N PHE A 528 7.59 -7.33 -21.31
CA PHE A 528 6.98 -8.62 -20.97
C PHE A 528 6.26 -8.59 -19.61
N LEU A 529 6.85 -7.93 -18.61
CA LEU A 529 6.21 -7.72 -17.31
C LEU A 529 5.00 -6.79 -17.44
N ALA A 530 5.08 -5.73 -18.25
CA ALA A 530 3.98 -4.82 -18.50
C ALA A 530 2.77 -5.53 -19.14
N ASP A 531 3.01 -6.44 -20.10
CA ASP A 531 1.97 -7.28 -20.72
C ASP A 531 1.26 -8.20 -19.69
N LYS A 532 1.92 -8.48 -18.56
CA LYS A 532 1.37 -9.23 -17.42
C LYS A 532 0.82 -8.33 -16.30
N ASN A 533 0.64 -7.04 -16.59
CA ASN A 533 0.17 -6.01 -15.66
C ASN A 533 1.11 -5.83 -14.45
N ILE A 534 2.42 -5.95 -14.67
CA ILE A 534 3.48 -5.79 -13.67
C ILE A 534 4.34 -4.61 -14.08
N GLU A 535 4.36 -3.56 -13.25
CA GLU A 535 5.21 -2.40 -13.49
C GLU A 535 6.66 -2.70 -13.14
N ALA A 536 7.55 -2.59 -14.12
CA ALA A 536 8.99 -2.48 -13.92
C ALA A 536 9.49 -1.21 -14.60
N ARG A 537 10.67 -0.72 -14.21
CA ARG A 537 11.26 0.49 -14.78
C ARG A 537 12.73 0.26 -15.11
N PRO A 538 13.30 0.96 -16.10
CA PRO A 538 14.75 1.03 -16.21
C PRO A 538 15.30 1.74 -14.97
N VAL A 539 16.57 1.54 -14.68
CA VAL A 539 17.29 2.44 -13.77
C VAL A 539 17.30 3.87 -14.34
N TRP A 540 17.64 4.85 -13.51
CA TRP A 540 17.72 6.25 -13.93
C TRP A 540 18.60 6.42 -15.17
N LYS A 541 18.16 7.30 -16.06
CA LYS A 541 19.01 7.79 -17.15
C LYS A 541 19.99 8.82 -16.58
N PRO A 542 21.31 8.61 -16.70
CA PRO A 542 22.32 9.52 -16.17
C PRO A 542 22.07 10.95 -16.63
N LEU A 543 22.20 11.91 -15.71
CA LEU A 543 21.82 13.30 -15.93
C LEU A 543 22.62 13.94 -17.06
N HIS A 544 23.92 13.64 -17.19
CA HIS A 544 24.73 14.14 -18.31
C HIS A 544 24.24 13.68 -19.70
N LEU A 545 23.41 12.62 -19.79
CA LEU A 545 22.79 12.15 -21.03
C LEU A 545 21.39 12.77 -21.27
N GLN A 546 20.87 13.53 -20.32
CA GLN A 546 19.59 14.22 -20.47
C GLN A 546 19.76 15.45 -21.38
N PRO A 547 18.83 15.72 -22.31
CA PRO A 547 18.91 16.91 -23.16
C PRO A 547 19.02 18.22 -22.38
N LEU A 548 18.43 18.29 -21.18
CA LEU A 548 18.51 19.45 -20.28
C LEU A 548 19.94 19.82 -19.89
N PHE A 549 20.83 18.84 -19.80
CA PHE A 549 22.22 19.01 -19.37
C PHE A 549 23.22 18.82 -20.51
N LYS A 550 22.79 19.02 -21.76
CA LYS A 550 23.66 18.93 -22.92
C LYS A 550 24.85 19.88 -22.77
N GLY A 551 26.06 19.32 -22.79
CA GLY A 551 27.31 20.08 -22.67
C GLY A 551 27.83 20.25 -21.24
N ALA A 552 27.10 19.79 -20.22
CA ALA A 552 27.60 19.75 -18.85
C ALA A 552 28.84 18.84 -18.76
N GLU A 553 29.83 19.24 -17.96
CA GLU A 553 31.02 18.40 -17.74
C GLU A 553 30.62 17.10 -17.02
N TYR A 554 31.25 16.01 -17.42
CA TYR A 554 31.03 14.68 -16.87
C TYR A 554 32.36 13.97 -16.64
N PHE A 555 32.52 13.40 -15.44
CA PHE A 555 33.71 12.66 -15.04
C PHE A 555 33.37 11.17 -14.93
N PRO A 556 33.75 10.34 -15.92
CA PRO A 556 33.53 8.89 -15.89
C PRO A 556 34.33 8.22 -14.77
N HIS A 557 33.92 7.02 -14.32
CA HIS A 557 34.55 6.26 -13.24
C HIS A 557 36.04 6.01 -13.48
N THR A 558 36.42 5.69 -14.71
CA THR A 558 37.80 5.68 -15.20
C THR A 558 37.89 6.46 -16.51
N SER A 559 39.08 6.68 -17.07
CA SER A 559 39.24 7.36 -18.35
C SER A 559 38.53 6.67 -19.53
N THR A 560 38.20 5.39 -19.39
CA THR A 560 37.60 4.57 -20.45
C THR A 560 36.27 3.92 -20.06
N ARG A 561 35.81 4.06 -18.81
CA ARG A 561 34.65 3.35 -18.28
C ARG A 561 33.63 4.30 -17.66
N SER A 562 32.40 4.26 -18.17
CA SER A 562 31.23 4.95 -17.63
C SER A 562 30.30 3.93 -16.96
N VAL A 563 30.34 3.82 -15.64
CA VAL A 563 29.53 2.85 -14.89
C VAL A 563 28.06 3.23 -14.93
N SER A 564 27.71 4.51 -14.76
CA SER A 564 26.31 4.93 -14.87
C SER A 564 25.75 4.71 -16.27
N GLY A 565 26.59 4.85 -17.30
CA GLY A 565 26.25 4.51 -18.68
C GLY A 565 25.99 3.02 -18.84
N GLU A 566 26.86 2.14 -18.34
CA GLU A 566 26.65 0.69 -18.34
C GLU A 566 25.33 0.33 -17.64
N LEU A 567 25.13 0.83 -16.42
CA LEU A 567 23.94 0.58 -15.61
C LEU A 567 22.66 1.03 -16.33
N PHE A 568 22.67 2.18 -17.00
CA PHE A 568 21.51 2.64 -17.77
C PHE A 568 21.07 1.66 -18.86
N HIS A 569 22.01 1.00 -19.51
CA HIS A 569 21.72 0.06 -20.60
C HIS A 569 21.33 -1.34 -20.09
N SER A 570 21.82 -1.74 -18.91
CA SER A 570 21.62 -3.09 -18.37
C SER A 570 20.67 -3.16 -17.18
N GLY A 571 20.31 -2.03 -16.57
CA GLY A 571 19.64 -1.98 -15.27
C GLY A 571 18.11 -1.95 -15.34
N ILE A 572 17.49 -2.67 -14.42
CA ILE A 572 16.04 -2.74 -14.21
C ILE A 572 15.71 -2.63 -12.72
N CYS A 573 14.61 -1.95 -12.42
CA CYS A 573 13.97 -1.85 -11.12
C CYS A 573 12.69 -2.70 -11.13
N LEU A 574 12.58 -3.62 -10.16
CA LEU A 574 11.41 -4.49 -9.96
C LEU A 574 10.48 -3.92 -8.88
N PRO A 575 9.19 -4.32 -8.86
CA PRO A 575 8.28 -4.01 -7.76
C PRO A 575 8.87 -4.31 -6.40
N SER A 576 8.78 -3.38 -5.45
CA SER A 576 9.39 -3.52 -4.12
C SER A 576 8.60 -2.81 -3.03
N GLY A 577 7.28 -2.61 -3.24
CA GLY A 577 6.42 -2.06 -2.19
C GLY A 577 6.39 -2.96 -0.96
N SER A 578 6.38 -2.37 0.25
CA SER A 578 6.27 -3.15 1.50
C SER A 578 4.90 -3.82 1.69
N ASN A 579 3.91 -3.46 0.88
CA ASN A 579 2.59 -4.10 0.84
C ASN A 579 2.45 -5.15 -0.28
N LEU A 580 3.56 -5.51 -0.94
CA LEU A 580 3.55 -6.50 -2.02
C LEU A 580 3.34 -7.90 -1.42
N SER A 581 2.24 -8.58 -1.76
CA SER A 581 1.95 -9.91 -1.21
C SER A 581 2.90 -10.98 -1.76
N GLU A 582 3.01 -12.13 -1.09
CA GLU A 582 3.85 -13.24 -1.57
C GLU A 582 3.40 -13.75 -2.95
N GLU A 583 2.10 -13.77 -3.23
CA GLU A 583 1.56 -14.16 -4.53
C GLU A 583 1.93 -13.14 -5.61
N GLN A 584 1.92 -11.85 -5.28
CA GLN A 584 2.37 -10.80 -6.19
C GLN A 584 3.89 -10.91 -6.44
N GLN A 585 4.67 -11.21 -5.40
CA GLN A 585 6.11 -11.46 -5.53
C GLN A 585 6.39 -12.66 -6.44
N ALA A 586 5.68 -13.77 -6.25
CA ALA A 586 5.77 -14.97 -7.10
C ALA A 586 5.45 -14.64 -8.56
N ARG A 587 4.42 -13.84 -8.84
CA ARG A 587 4.10 -13.39 -10.20
C ARG A 587 5.22 -12.57 -10.86
N VAL A 588 5.91 -11.72 -10.10
CA VAL A 588 7.09 -10.98 -10.61
C VAL A 588 8.22 -11.96 -10.94
N ILE A 589 8.53 -12.87 -10.02
CA ILE A 589 9.57 -13.90 -10.20
C ILE A 589 9.28 -14.75 -11.44
N GLU A 590 8.07 -15.31 -11.54
CA GLU A 590 7.62 -16.10 -12.68
C GLU A 590 7.68 -15.31 -13.98
N GLY A 591 7.33 -14.02 -13.96
CA GLY A 591 7.44 -13.13 -15.10
C GLY A 591 8.87 -13.02 -15.62
N VAL A 592 9.84 -12.79 -14.74
CA VAL A 592 11.27 -12.69 -15.08
C VAL A 592 11.83 -14.03 -15.55
N ILE A 593 11.46 -15.14 -14.91
CA ILE A 593 11.90 -16.48 -15.32
C ILE A 593 11.32 -16.85 -16.69
N SER A 594 10.03 -16.60 -16.91
CA SER A 594 9.33 -17.00 -18.14
C SER A 594 9.92 -16.34 -19.37
N VAL A 595 10.20 -15.03 -19.30
CA VAL A 595 10.81 -14.32 -20.44
C VAL A 595 12.23 -14.83 -20.71
N SER A 596 13.00 -15.10 -19.65
CA SER A 596 14.36 -15.63 -19.76
C SER A 596 14.41 -17.02 -20.39
N GLN A 597 13.47 -17.92 -20.04
CA GLN A 597 13.42 -19.27 -20.58
C GLN A 597 12.82 -19.36 -21.99
N SER A 598 11.85 -18.49 -22.33
CA SER A 598 11.16 -18.52 -23.62
C SER A 598 12.09 -18.20 -24.80
N GLN A 599 13.12 -17.37 -24.57
CA GLN A 599 14.13 -17.01 -25.56
C GLN A 599 15.24 -18.05 -25.72
N LEU A 600 15.69 -18.69 -24.62
CA LEU A 600 16.67 -19.80 -24.68
C LEU A 600 16.16 -21.00 -25.53
N LYS A 601 14.85 -21.23 -25.56
CA LYS A 601 14.21 -22.24 -26.43
C LYS A 601 14.11 -21.82 -27.91
N PHE A 602 14.16 -20.52 -28.19
CA PHE A 602 14.09 -19.99 -29.56
C PHE A 602 15.47 -19.92 -30.23
N THR A 603 16.53 -19.65 -29.46
CA THR A 603 17.91 -19.65 -29.95
C THR A 603 18.46 -21.06 -30.22
N SER A 604 18.07 -22.06 -29.41
CA SER A 604 18.45 -23.47 -29.61
C SER A 604 17.78 -24.18 -30.80
N ARG A 605 16.74 -23.58 -31.42
CA ARG A 605 16.09 -24.12 -32.63
C ARG A 605 16.65 -23.56 -33.95
N LYS A 606 17.59 -22.62 -33.89
CA LYS A 606 18.25 -22.02 -35.06
C LYS A 606 19.75 -22.35 -35.14
N GLY A 607 20.25 -23.22 -34.27
CA GLY A 607 21.64 -23.70 -34.25
C GLY A 607 21.80 -24.99 -35.03
#